data_AF-A0A2E2EDQ2-F1
#
_entry.id   AF-A0A2E2EDQ2-F1
#
_cell.length_a   1.000
_cell.length_b   1.000
_cell.length_c   1.000
_cell.angle_alpha   90.00
_cell.angle_beta   90.00
_cell.angle_gamma   90.00
#
_symmetry.space_group_name_H-M   'P 1'
#
loop_
_entity.id
_entity.type
_entity.pdbx_description
1 polymer ?
#
loop_
_entity_poly.entity_id
_entity_poly.type
_entity_poly.pdbx_seq_one_letter_code
_entity_poly.pdbx_strand_id
1 'polypeptide(L)'
;MGVKLRSKAYLNLWRKGAEDCPHLKLASGQYDNYCKKAIDHLCMKADMCESLESYIETICSGMIDLLKTGVPKNKILKHPLALSKILQLGEDIIEYSEKKSDLFYIGLFVEMKIASNWSHIPFYRLILNMLKKIIDKVSQLPRVLRHKIEQLVKEKNYPLYALYFVKDKSPSFKNSA
;
A
#
# COMPACT_ATOMS: atom_id res chain seq x y z
N MET A 1 -44.78 -13.02 33.25
CA MET A 1 -44.09 -11.75 33.57
C MET A 1 -43.27 -11.32 32.35
N GLY A 2 -43.78 -10.36 31.57
CA GLY A 2 -43.12 -9.90 30.34
C GLY A 2 -42.07 -8.84 30.64
N VAL A 3 -40.82 -9.09 30.29
CA VAL A 3 -39.74 -8.10 30.36
C VAL A 3 -40.02 -7.04 29.29
N LYS A 4 -40.53 -5.87 29.71
CA LYS A 4 -40.66 -4.69 28.84
C LYS A 4 -39.26 -4.17 28.50
N LEU A 5 -38.66 -4.70 27.44
CA LEU A 5 -37.45 -4.15 26.83
C LEU A 5 -37.77 -2.76 26.28
N ARG A 6 -37.27 -1.72 26.96
CA ARG A 6 -37.40 -0.32 26.50
C ARG A 6 -36.73 -0.17 25.13
N SER A 7 -37.54 -0.05 24.08
CA SER A 7 -37.48 1.02 23.05
C SER A 7 -36.14 1.54 22.57
N LYS A 8 -35.46 2.15 23.53
CA LYS A 8 -34.40 3.13 23.35
C LYS A 8 -33.03 2.58 23.74
N ALA A 9 -32.97 1.39 24.35
CA ALA A 9 -31.70 0.78 24.77
C ALA A 9 -30.87 0.29 23.57
N TYR A 10 -31.52 -0.20 22.51
CA TYR A 10 -30.83 -0.72 21.32
C TYR A 10 -30.34 0.37 20.36
N LEU A 11 -30.95 1.56 20.39
CA LEU A 11 -30.50 2.72 19.59
C LEU A 11 -29.12 3.24 20.04
N ASN A 12 -28.70 2.94 21.27
CA ASN A 12 -27.38 3.30 21.78
C ASN A 12 -26.28 2.26 21.44
N LEU A 13 -26.63 1.07 20.94
CA LEU A 13 -25.66 0.09 20.45
C LEU A 13 -25.06 0.50 19.10
N TRP A 14 -25.75 1.38 18.37
CA TRP A 14 -25.39 1.85 17.03
C TRP A 14 -25.19 3.37 16.97
N ARG A 15 -24.91 4.01 18.12
CA ARG A 15 -24.37 5.38 18.07
C ARG A 15 -23.06 5.32 17.29
N LYS A 16 -23.09 5.86 16.07
CA LYS A 16 -21.91 6.17 15.25
C LYS A 16 -20.85 6.75 16.17
N GLY A 17 -19.80 5.95 16.41
CA GLY A 17 -18.59 6.43 17.06
C GLY A 17 -18.00 7.51 16.19
N ALA A 18 -18.29 8.75 16.54
CA ALA A 18 -17.60 9.92 16.06
C ALA A 18 -16.12 9.77 16.41
N GLU A 19 -15.30 9.65 15.37
CA GLU A 19 -14.02 10.31 15.13
C GLU A 19 -12.88 10.33 16.18
N ASP A 20 -13.04 9.93 17.45
CA ASP A 20 -11.98 10.09 18.47
C ASP A 20 -11.90 8.96 19.53
N CYS A 21 -12.09 7.70 19.13
CA CYS A 21 -11.80 6.55 20.01
C CYS A 21 -10.57 5.77 19.51
N PRO A 22 -9.35 6.02 20.03
CA PRO A 22 -8.14 5.40 19.51
C PRO A 22 -8.01 3.90 19.85
N HIS A 23 -8.86 3.35 20.73
CA HIS A 23 -8.78 1.95 21.13
C HIS A 23 -10.16 1.34 21.36
N LEU A 24 -10.67 0.63 20.34
CA LEU A 24 -11.67 -0.42 20.53
C LEU A 24 -11.06 -1.48 21.47
N LYS A 25 -11.32 -1.36 22.78
CA LYS A 25 -10.92 -2.35 23.79
C LYS A 25 -11.82 -3.59 23.65
N LEU A 26 -11.54 -4.40 22.63
CA LEU A 26 -11.97 -5.80 22.63
C LEU A 26 -11.36 -6.48 23.87
N ALA A 27 -12.07 -7.43 24.47
CA ALA A 27 -11.50 -8.24 25.55
C ALA A 27 -10.13 -8.80 25.09
N SER A 28 -9.10 -8.71 25.94
CA SER A 28 -7.68 -8.91 25.58
C SER A 28 -7.41 -10.18 24.76
N GLY A 29 -8.14 -11.27 24.98
CA GLY A 29 -8.02 -12.51 24.20
C GLY A 29 -8.63 -12.48 22.79
N GLN A 30 -9.54 -11.55 22.48
CA GLN A 30 -10.15 -11.39 21.16
C GLN A 30 -9.42 -10.37 20.28
N TYR A 31 -8.68 -9.44 20.88
CA TYR A 31 -7.98 -8.38 20.16
C TYR A 31 -6.87 -8.91 19.24
N ASP A 32 -6.10 -9.88 19.72
CA ASP A 32 -5.04 -10.51 18.93
C ASP A 32 -5.59 -11.29 17.74
N ASN A 33 -6.69 -12.02 17.95
CA ASN A 33 -7.40 -12.74 16.89
C ASN A 33 -8.02 -11.77 15.88
N TYR A 34 -8.55 -10.64 16.34
CA TYR A 34 -9.04 -9.58 15.47
C TYR A 34 -7.93 -9.02 14.59
N CYS A 35 -6.78 -8.65 15.17
CA CYS A 35 -5.65 -8.11 14.42
C CYS A 35 -5.17 -9.09 13.35
N LYS A 36 -5.04 -10.38 13.71
CA LYS A 36 -4.64 -11.42 12.77
C LYS A 36 -5.64 -11.53 11.61
N LYS A 37 -6.93 -11.66 11.91
CA LYS A 37 -8.00 -11.75 10.89
C LYS A 37 -8.05 -10.53 9.98
N ALA A 38 -7.84 -9.33 10.52
CA ALA A 38 -7.84 -8.10 9.73
C ALA A 38 -6.67 -8.08 8.73
N ILE A 39 -5.49 -8.51 9.17
CA ILE A 39 -4.30 -8.63 8.30
C ILE A 39 -4.49 -9.75 7.27
N ASP A 40 -4.98 -10.93 7.68
CA ASP A 40 -5.29 -12.05 6.78
C ASP A 40 -6.26 -11.62 5.68
N HIS A 41 -7.33 -10.92 6.07
CA HIS A 41 -8.34 -10.42 5.15
C HIS A 41 -7.79 -9.42 4.14
N LEU A 42 -6.89 -8.53 4.56
CA LEU A 42 -6.19 -7.65 3.62
C LEU A 42 -5.34 -8.45 2.62
N CYS A 43 -4.55 -9.41 3.10
CA CYS A 43 -3.69 -10.22 2.24
C CYS A 43 -4.53 -10.99 1.21
N MET A 44 -5.59 -11.66 1.66
CA MET A 44 -6.51 -12.40 0.79
C MET A 44 -7.16 -11.49 -0.25
N LYS A 45 -7.62 -10.28 0.13
CA LYS A 45 -8.18 -9.34 -0.83
C LYS A 45 -7.17 -8.94 -1.89
N ALA A 46 -5.92 -8.70 -1.50
CA ALA A 46 -4.87 -8.34 -2.42
C ALA A 46 -4.54 -9.48 -3.39
N ASP A 47 -4.58 -10.73 -2.93
CA ASP A 47 -4.40 -11.92 -3.79
C ASP A 47 -5.53 -12.12 -4.81
N MET A 48 -6.72 -11.58 -4.54
CA MET A 48 -7.88 -11.66 -5.43
C MET A 48 -7.97 -10.50 -6.43
N CYS A 49 -7.03 -9.55 -6.41
CA CYS A 49 -7.05 -8.41 -7.33
C CYS A 49 -6.72 -8.84 -8.77
N GLU A 50 -7.58 -8.49 -9.71
CA GLU A 50 -7.40 -8.81 -11.14
C GLU A 50 -6.51 -7.79 -11.89
N SER A 51 -6.36 -6.58 -11.35
CA SER A 51 -5.54 -5.52 -11.95
C SER A 51 -4.53 -4.96 -10.96
N LEU A 52 -3.42 -4.44 -11.50
CA LEU A 52 -2.37 -3.80 -10.70
C LEU A 52 -2.92 -2.60 -9.92
N GLU A 53 -3.79 -1.80 -10.53
CA GLU A 53 -4.40 -0.65 -9.87
C GLU A 53 -5.26 -1.06 -8.68
N SER A 54 -6.08 -2.11 -8.86
CA SER A 54 -6.90 -2.70 -7.78
C SER A 54 -6.03 -3.26 -6.66
N TYR A 55 -4.91 -3.89 -7.00
CA TYR A 55 -3.93 -4.37 -6.02
C TYR A 55 -3.32 -3.22 -5.21
N ILE A 56 -2.82 -2.18 -5.86
CA ILE A 56 -2.25 -1.00 -5.19
C ILE A 56 -3.30 -0.34 -4.29
N GLU A 57 -4.52 -0.15 -4.79
CA GLU A 57 -5.61 0.45 -4.03
C GLU A 57 -5.95 -0.39 -2.80
N THR A 58 -6.06 -1.71 -2.96
CA THR A 58 -6.38 -2.65 -1.88
C THR A 58 -5.32 -2.63 -0.78
N ILE A 59 -4.04 -2.75 -1.14
CA ILE A 59 -2.94 -2.71 -0.18
C ILE A 59 -2.88 -1.36 0.53
N CYS A 60 -2.93 -0.26 -0.21
CA CYS A 60 -2.77 1.07 0.38
C CYS A 60 -3.97 1.45 1.26
N SER A 61 -5.20 1.20 0.83
CA SER A 61 -6.41 1.46 1.63
C SER A 61 -6.45 0.57 2.87
N GLY A 62 -6.19 -0.73 2.72
CA GLY A 62 -6.14 -1.67 3.81
C GLY A 62 -5.08 -1.33 4.86
N MET A 63 -3.88 -0.90 4.44
CA MET A 63 -2.86 -0.43 5.36
C MET A 63 -3.27 0.83 6.12
N ILE A 64 -3.95 1.78 5.45
CA ILE A 64 -4.51 2.96 6.12
C ILE A 64 -5.52 2.52 7.19
N ASP A 65 -6.39 1.58 6.87
CA ASP A 65 -7.43 1.09 7.78
C ASP A 65 -6.83 0.35 8.98
N LEU A 66 -5.86 -0.55 8.75
CA LEU A 66 -5.14 -1.25 9.82
C LEU A 66 -4.44 -0.26 10.76
N LEU A 67 -3.76 0.76 10.23
CA LEU A 67 -3.09 1.77 11.04
C LEU A 67 -4.07 2.67 11.79
N LYS A 68 -5.19 3.08 11.17
CA LYS A 68 -6.23 3.90 11.81
C LYS A 68 -6.99 3.16 12.91
N THR A 69 -7.25 1.87 12.72
CA THR A 69 -7.90 1.00 13.72
C THR A 69 -6.97 0.62 14.88
N GLY A 70 -5.70 1.05 14.82
CA GLY A 70 -4.73 0.88 15.89
C GLY A 70 -4.10 -0.52 15.91
N VAL A 71 -4.10 -1.25 14.80
CA VAL A 71 -3.39 -2.53 14.70
C VAL A 71 -1.90 -2.30 14.98
N PRO A 72 -1.30 -2.99 15.97
CA PRO A 72 0.09 -2.73 16.34
C PRO A 72 1.05 -3.06 15.19
N LYS A 73 2.01 -2.16 14.93
CA LYS A 73 3.06 -2.34 13.92
C LYS A 73 3.78 -3.69 14.04
N ASN A 74 4.07 -4.13 15.26
CA ASN A 74 4.73 -5.42 15.52
C ASN A 74 3.88 -6.62 15.09
N LYS A 75 2.54 -6.52 15.09
CA LYS A 75 1.66 -7.59 14.62
C LYS A 75 1.68 -7.68 13.09
N ILE A 76 1.75 -6.54 12.41
CA ILE A 76 1.89 -6.46 10.95
C ILE A 76 3.25 -7.03 10.53
N LEU A 77 4.35 -6.61 11.17
CA LEU A 77 5.70 -7.11 10.86
C LEU A 77 5.86 -8.61 11.08
N LYS A 78 5.23 -9.17 12.11
CA LYS A 78 5.29 -10.61 12.39
C LYS A 78 4.41 -11.45 11.45
N HIS A 79 3.56 -10.80 10.65
CA HIS A 79 2.70 -11.51 9.70
C HIS A 79 3.46 -11.68 8.37
N PRO A 80 3.91 -12.90 8.02
CA PRO A 80 4.89 -13.11 6.94
C PRO A 80 4.36 -12.63 5.58
N LEU A 81 3.10 -12.95 5.26
CA LEU A 81 2.48 -12.56 3.99
C LEU A 81 2.28 -11.04 3.90
N ALA A 82 1.94 -10.39 5.01
CA ALA A 82 1.68 -8.96 5.00
C ALA A 82 2.99 -8.19 4.84
N LEU A 83 4.04 -8.61 5.56
CA LEU A 83 5.36 -8.01 5.44
C LEU A 83 5.88 -8.12 4.00
N SER A 84 5.80 -9.31 3.39
CA SER A 84 6.22 -9.52 2.00
C SER A 84 5.50 -8.56 1.05
N LYS A 85 4.15 -8.55 1.10
CA LYS A 85 3.33 -7.69 0.24
C LYS A 85 3.60 -6.20 0.43
N ILE A 86 3.83 -5.77 1.66
CA ILE A 86 4.12 -4.36 1.95
C ILE A 86 5.48 -3.97 1.38
N LEU A 87 6.52 -4.78 1.64
CA LEU A 87 7.88 -4.45 1.23
C LEU A 87 8.10 -4.61 -0.27
N GLN A 88 7.44 -5.58 -0.90
CA GLN A 88 7.52 -5.85 -2.34
C GLN A 88 6.58 -4.96 -3.17
N LEU A 89 5.73 -4.15 -2.54
CA LEU A 89 4.79 -3.28 -3.27
C LEU A 89 5.48 -2.40 -4.33
N GLY A 90 6.69 -1.90 -4.05
CA GLY A 90 7.45 -1.10 -5.02
C GLY A 90 7.85 -1.91 -6.24
N GLU A 91 8.51 -3.04 -6.00
CA GLU A 91 8.91 -4.03 -6.99
C GLU A 91 7.72 -4.52 -7.84
N ASP A 92 6.61 -4.94 -7.21
CA ASP A 92 5.40 -5.40 -7.89
C ASP A 92 4.90 -4.33 -8.87
N ILE A 93 4.82 -3.07 -8.45
CA ILE A 93 4.37 -1.97 -9.33
C ILE A 93 5.34 -1.78 -10.50
N ILE A 94 6.66 -1.86 -10.25
CA ILE A 94 7.67 -1.69 -11.29
C ILE A 94 7.60 -2.83 -12.31
N GLU A 95 7.46 -4.07 -11.86
CA GLU A 95 7.43 -5.27 -12.71
C GLU A 95 6.18 -5.31 -13.61
N TYR A 96 5.01 -4.99 -13.05
CA TYR A 96 3.74 -5.10 -13.77
C TYR A 96 3.30 -3.81 -14.48
N SER A 97 4.10 -2.74 -14.41
CA SER A 97 3.80 -1.49 -15.13
C SER A 97 4.60 -1.33 -16.41
N GLU A 98 4.08 -0.55 -17.36
CA GLU A 98 4.82 -0.20 -18.57
C GLU A 98 6.05 0.65 -18.22
N LYS A 99 7.21 0.32 -18.79
CA LYS A 99 8.48 1.02 -18.52
C LYS A 99 8.35 2.52 -18.79
N LYS A 100 8.74 3.35 -17.80
CA LYS A 100 8.63 4.83 -17.83
C LYS A 100 7.20 5.38 -17.88
N SER A 101 6.18 4.56 -17.67
CA SER A 101 4.81 5.02 -17.40
C SER A 101 4.71 5.74 -16.05
N ASP A 102 3.57 6.36 -15.79
CA ASP A 102 3.32 7.05 -14.54
C ASP A 102 3.30 6.07 -13.35
N LEU A 103 2.71 4.90 -13.54
CA LEU A 103 2.72 3.80 -12.56
C LEU A 103 4.15 3.34 -12.28
N PHE A 104 4.99 3.24 -13.30
CA PHE A 104 6.40 2.88 -13.13
C PHE A 104 7.14 3.87 -12.22
N TYR A 105 6.93 5.18 -12.38
CA TYR A 105 7.52 6.18 -11.49
C TYR A 105 6.93 6.13 -10.07
N ILE A 106 5.66 5.79 -9.90
CA ILE A 106 5.08 5.50 -8.58
C ILE A 106 5.80 4.32 -7.95
N GLY A 107 5.98 3.21 -8.68
CA GLY A 107 6.68 2.02 -8.21
C GLY A 107 8.10 2.35 -7.74
N LEU A 108 8.87 3.08 -8.54
CA LEU A 108 10.19 3.58 -8.14
C LEU A 108 10.15 4.42 -6.87
N PHE A 109 9.18 5.34 -6.75
CA PHE A 109 9.05 6.14 -5.54
C PHE A 109 8.73 5.27 -4.31
N VAL A 110 7.83 4.29 -4.45
CA VAL A 110 7.46 3.36 -3.38
C VAL A 110 8.67 2.55 -2.96
N GLU A 111 9.38 1.94 -3.90
CA GLU A 111 10.59 1.14 -3.66
C GLU A 111 11.63 1.92 -2.85
N MET A 112 11.87 3.17 -3.23
CA MET A 112 12.85 4.02 -2.55
C MET A 112 12.45 4.46 -1.14
N LYS A 113 11.18 4.34 -0.77
CA LYS A 113 10.61 4.94 0.45
C LYS A 113 9.97 3.94 1.40
N ILE A 114 9.57 2.76 0.92
CA ILE A 114 8.76 1.79 1.65
C ILE A 114 9.44 1.36 2.95
N ALA A 115 10.74 1.01 2.90
CA ALA A 115 11.51 0.59 4.08
C ALA A 115 11.45 1.60 5.24
N SER A 116 11.45 2.90 4.91
CA SER A 116 11.40 3.98 5.91
C SER A 116 9.98 4.46 6.26
N ASN A 117 8.99 4.29 5.37
CA ASN A 117 7.68 4.92 5.49
C ASN A 117 6.49 3.95 5.56
N TRP A 118 6.71 2.64 5.53
CA TRP A 118 5.63 1.63 5.54
C TRP A 118 4.67 1.76 6.73
N SER A 119 5.06 2.41 7.83
CA SER A 119 4.19 2.58 8.99
C SER A 119 3.47 3.93 9.06
N HIS A 120 3.62 4.76 8.02
CA HIS A 120 3.08 6.11 7.96
C HIS A 120 1.84 6.20 7.05
N ILE A 121 0.69 6.51 7.63
CA ILE A 121 -0.56 6.74 6.87
C ILE A 121 -0.40 7.75 5.71
N PRO A 122 0.30 8.90 5.87
CA PRO A 122 0.48 9.84 4.77
C PRO A 122 1.17 9.25 3.53
N PHE A 123 2.04 8.26 3.71
CA PHE A 123 2.72 7.59 2.60
C PHE A 123 1.73 6.85 1.71
N TYR A 124 0.86 6.02 2.29
CA TYR A 124 -0.19 5.31 1.54
C TYR A 124 -1.22 6.24 0.91
N ARG A 125 -1.61 7.32 1.62
CA ARG A 125 -2.51 8.34 1.06
C ARG A 125 -1.91 9.01 -0.17
N LEU A 126 -0.60 9.31 -0.15
CA LEU A 126 0.09 9.89 -1.28
C LEU A 126 0.04 8.95 -2.49
N ILE A 127 0.31 7.65 -2.30
CA ILE A 127 0.25 6.64 -3.36
C ILE A 127 -1.16 6.58 -3.97
N LEU A 128 -2.20 6.47 -3.14
CA LEU A 128 -3.59 6.46 -3.60
C LEU A 128 -3.97 7.74 -4.37
N ASN A 129 -3.52 8.90 -3.91
CA ASN A 129 -3.79 10.16 -4.59
C ASN A 129 -3.09 10.24 -5.95
N MET A 130 -1.87 9.70 -6.07
CA MET A 130 -1.18 9.63 -7.35
C MET A 130 -1.87 8.63 -8.29
N LEU A 131 -2.27 7.46 -7.77
CA LEU A 131 -2.98 6.44 -8.53
C LEU A 131 -4.31 6.96 -9.08
N LYS A 132 -5.13 7.63 -8.26
CA LYS A 132 -6.41 8.22 -8.69
C LYS A 132 -6.24 9.21 -9.83
N LYS A 133 -5.22 10.08 -9.76
CA LYS A 133 -4.92 11.04 -10.85
C LYS A 133 -4.60 10.37 -12.19
N ILE A 134 -3.99 9.18 -12.13
CA ILE A 134 -3.67 8.37 -13.32
C ILE A 134 -4.94 7.71 -13.86
N ILE A 135 -5.71 7.04 -12.99
CA ILE A 135 -6.95 6.33 -13.36
C ILE A 135 -7.98 7.30 -13.97
N ASP A 136 -8.18 8.45 -13.33
CA ASP A 136 -9.15 9.45 -13.78
C ASP A 136 -8.68 10.16 -15.07
N LYS A 137 -7.48 9.83 -15.58
CA LYS A 137 -6.80 10.47 -16.73
C LYS A 137 -6.70 12.01 -16.61
N VAL A 138 -6.86 12.53 -15.39
CA VAL A 138 -6.93 13.97 -15.11
C VAL A 138 -5.58 14.62 -15.35
N SER A 139 -4.47 13.92 -15.08
CA SER A 139 -3.15 14.48 -15.28
C SER A 139 -2.06 13.42 -15.28
N GLN A 140 -1.10 13.56 -16.19
CA GLN A 140 0.16 12.86 -16.10
C GLN A 140 0.98 13.35 -14.90
N LEU A 141 1.79 12.47 -14.32
CA LEU A 141 2.78 12.83 -13.30
C LEU A 141 3.68 13.96 -13.85
N PRO A 142 3.84 15.08 -13.10
CA PRO A 142 4.64 16.20 -13.56
C PRO A 142 6.07 15.78 -13.92
N ARG A 143 6.61 16.27 -15.04
CA ARG A 143 7.97 15.97 -15.47
C ARG A 143 9.02 16.25 -14.39
N VAL A 144 8.83 17.34 -13.63
CA VAL A 144 9.69 17.71 -12.50
C VAL A 144 9.71 16.63 -11.43
N LEU A 145 8.57 16.01 -11.14
CA LEU A 145 8.47 14.95 -10.15
C LEU A 145 9.15 13.66 -10.63
N ARG A 146 8.97 13.29 -11.90
CA ARG A 146 9.67 12.14 -12.50
C ARG A 146 11.18 12.31 -12.43
N HIS A 147 11.68 13.50 -12.79
CA HIS A 147 13.11 13.79 -12.73
C HIS A 147 13.65 13.72 -11.30
N LYS A 148 12.90 14.22 -10.32
CA LYS A 148 13.27 14.09 -8.89
C LYS A 148 13.32 12.63 -8.44
N ILE A 149 12.36 11.80 -8.87
CA ILE A 149 12.36 10.37 -8.56
C ILE A 149 13.57 9.69 -9.21
N GLU A 150 13.85 9.98 -10.47
CA GLU A 150 15.01 9.43 -11.18
C GLU A 150 16.34 9.82 -10.49
N GLN A 151 16.51 11.09 -10.13
CA GLN A 151 17.67 11.54 -9.37
C GLN A 151 17.79 10.82 -8.01
N LEU A 152 16.68 10.68 -7.29
CA LEU A 152 16.65 9.96 -6.02
C LEU A 152 17.10 8.50 -6.18
N VAL A 153 16.62 7.82 -7.22
CA VAL A 153 17.01 6.42 -7.51
C VAL A 153 18.50 6.37 -7.87
N LYS A 154 18.98 7.29 -8.72
CA LYS A 154 20.39 7.38 -9.09
C LYS A 154 21.30 7.54 -7.87
N GLU A 155 20.92 8.39 -6.92
CA GLU A 155 21.72 8.69 -5.72
C GLU A 155 21.71 7.57 -4.70
N LYS A 156 20.57 6.88 -4.52
CA LYS A 156 20.36 5.96 -3.40
C LYS A 156 20.36 4.48 -3.79
N ASN A 157 20.06 4.17 -5.04
CA ASN A 157 20.03 2.80 -5.57
C ASN A 157 20.51 2.80 -7.02
N TYR A 158 21.82 3.06 -7.19
CA TYR A 158 22.45 3.08 -8.51
C TYR A 158 22.25 1.80 -9.32
N PRO A 159 22.29 0.58 -8.73
CA PRO A 159 21.96 -0.64 -9.48
C PRO A 159 20.56 -0.61 -10.12
N LEU A 160 19.52 -0.19 -9.37
CA LEU A 160 18.17 -0.02 -9.90
C LEU A 160 18.11 1.06 -10.99
N TYR A 161 18.85 2.16 -10.78
CA TYR A 161 18.99 3.21 -11.81
C TYR A 161 19.59 2.65 -13.11
N ALA A 162 20.68 1.87 -13.00
CA ALA A 162 21.35 1.30 -14.15
C ALA A 162 20.42 0.38 -14.94
N LEU A 163 19.70 -0.52 -14.26
CA LEU A 163 18.76 -1.46 -14.87
C LEU A 163 17.70 -0.79 -15.75
N TYR A 164 17.15 0.33 -15.29
CA TYR A 164 16.02 0.97 -15.98
C TYR A 164 16.40 2.16 -16.87
N PHE A 165 17.47 2.88 -16.55
CA PHE A 165 17.80 4.18 -17.17
C PHE A 165 19.12 4.18 -17.93
N VAL A 166 20.09 3.36 -17.53
CA VAL A 166 21.32 3.18 -18.31
C VAL A 166 21.03 2.16 -19.39
N LYS A 167 21.09 2.59 -20.65
CA LYS A 167 21.08 1.62 -21.76
C LYS A 167 22.34 0.77 -21.61
N ASP A 168 22.18 -0.48 -21.18
CA ASP A 168 23.09 -1.49 -21.67
C ASP A 168 22.97 -1.44 -23.20
N LYS A 169 24.08 -1.10 -23.86
CA LYS A 169 24.30 -1.62 -25.19
C LYS A 169 24.03 -3.11 -25.03
N SER A 170 22.92 -3.60 -25.58
CA SER A 170 22.77 -5.02 -25.84
C SER A 170 24.12 -5.51 -26.38
N PRO A 171 24.67 -6.64 -25.91
CA PRO A 171 25.77 -7.24 -26.63
C PRO A 171 25.24 -7.42 -28.05
N SER A 172 25.72 -6.56 -28.95
CA SER A 172 25.60 -6.76 -30.36
C SER A 172 26.32 -8.07 -30.57
N PHE A 173 25.56 -9.17 -30.66
CA PHE A 173 25.95 -10.30 -31.45
C PHE A 173 26.07 -9.75 -32.86
N LYS A 174 27.22 -9.11 -33.15
CA LYS A 174 27.71 -9.00 -34.50
C LYS A 174 27.76 -10.44 -34.95
N ASN A 175 26.90 -10.77 -35.92
CA ASN A 175 26.94 -12.02 -36.66
C ASN A 175 28.40 -12.33 -36.97
N SER A 176 28.94 -13.31 -36.25
CA SER A 176 30.19 -13.94 -36.58
C SER A 176 29.83 -15.29 -37.21
N ALA A 177 30.13 -15.34 -38.51
CA ALA A 177 29.96 -16.42 -39.49
C ALA A 177 28.55 -16.55 -40.10
#